data_AF-A0A1V5BHN9-F1
#
_entry.id   AF-A0A1V5BHN9-F1
#
_cell.length_a   1.000
_cell.length_b   1.000
_cell.length_c   1.000
_cell.angle_alpha   90.00
_cell.angle_beta   90.00
_cell.angle_gamma   90.00
#
_symmetry.space_group_name_H-M   'P 1'
#
loop_
_entity.id
_entity.type
_entity.pdbx_description
1 polymer ?
#
loop_
_entity_poly.entity_id
_entity_poly.type
_entity_poly.pdbx_seq_one_letter_code
_entity_poly.pdbx_strand_id
1 'polypeptide(L)'
;MSVIVGGLSGTDVVGRTYYFKKNYLGKIVTASTSDTWYCTDVYGYNETMNILGFTTQDKRHVFCHEIGHALSLDHVDSTIYSIMHEADILPVSPVSYDEDNLVYKWGS
;
A
#
# COMPACT_ATOMS: atom_id res chain seq x y z
N MET A 1 4.81 4.85 0.60
CA MET A 1 4.84 3.85 -0.48
C MET A 1 3.83 4.24 -1.53
N SER A 2 4.00 3.86 -2.80
CA SER A 2 3.03 4.17 -3.86
C SER A 2 2.93 3.04 -4.85
N VAL A 3 1.72 2.67 -5.22
CA VAL A 3 1.46 1.82 -6.39
C VAL A 3 1.57 2.66 -7.68
N ILE A 4 2.50 2.28 -8.54
CA ILE A 4 2.74 2.86 -9.87
C ILE A 4 2.32 1.85 -10.93
N VAL A 5 1.58 2.26 -11.96
CA VAL A 5 1.23 1.37 -13.07
C VAL A 5 1.61 1.98 -14.42
N GLY A 6 2.54 1.32 -15.12
CA GLY A 6 2.51 1.07 -16.57
C GLY A 6 2.35 2.22 -17.59
N GLY A 7 2.47 3.50 -17.22
CA GLY A 7 2.45 4.62 -18.17
C GLY A 7 3.80 4.87 -18.85
N LEU A 8 3.78 5.31 -20.12
CA LEU A 8 4.97 5.74 -20.90
C LEU A 8 5.71 6.95 -20.27
N SER A 9 5.14 7.55 -19.23
CA SER A 9 5.79 8.51 -18.33
C SER A 9 5.52 8.06 -16.90
N GLY A 10 6.56 7.84 -16.09
CA GLY A 10 6.47 7.35 -14.70
C GLY A 10 5.78 8.31 -13.70
N THR A 11 4.56 8.74 -14.01
CA THR A 11 3.76 9.73 -13.27
C THR A 11 2.38 9.21 -12.84
N ASP A 12 1.98 8.01 -13.27
CA ASP A 12 0.63 7.49 -13.06
C ASP A 12 0.54 6.73 -11.74
N VAL A 13 0.38 7.49 -10.65
CA VAL A 13 0.16 6.95 -9.29
C VAL A 13 -1.33 6.72 -9.08
N VAL A 14 -1.70 5.49 -8.71
CA VAL A 14 -3.11 5.09 -8.47
C VAL A 14 -3.44 4.92 -6.99
N GLY A 15 -2.42 4.62 -6.18
CA GLY A 15 -2.49 4.49 -4.73
C GLY A 15 -1.26 5.09 -4.07
N ARG A 16 -1.43 5.58 -2.83
CA ARG A 16 -0.29 6.06 -2.05
C ARG A 16 -0.53 6.01 -0.55
N THR A 17 0.50 5.57 0.17
CA THR A 17 0.56 5.60 1.62
C THR A 17 1.68 6.52 2.10
N TYR A 18 1.34 7.46 2.98
CA TYR A 18 2.30 8.30 3.70
C TYR A 18 2.32 7.92 5.17
N TYR A 19 3.52 7.87 5.76
CA TYR A 19 3.73 7.52 7.16
C TYR A 19 4.31 8.71 7.91
N PHE A 20 3.87 8.89 9.15
CA PHE A 20 4.26 9.99 10.01
C PHE A 20 4.72 9.50 11.37
N LYS A 21 5.66 10.20 11.98
CA LYS A 21 6.16 9.94 13.34
C LYS A 21 6.12 11.22 14.17
N LYS A 22 6.21 11.08 15.50
CA LYS A 22 6.51 12.22 16.38
C LYS A 22 8.02 12.39 16.48
N ASN A 23 8.52 13.60 16.22
CA ASN A 23 9.92 13.92 16.50
C ASN A 23 10.17 14.11 18.00
N TYR A 24 11.41 14.41 18.38
CA TYR A 24 11.80 14.62 19.79
C TYR A 24 11.08 15.78 20.49
N LEU A 25 10.43 16.68 19.75
CA LEU A 25 9.61 17.79 20.25
C LEU A 25 8.11 17.46 20.28
N GLY A 26 7.71 16.22 19.95
CA GLY A 26 6.32 15.80 19.87
C GLY A 26 5.56 16.28 18.63
N LYS A 27 6.22 16.91 17.65
CA LYS A 27 5.60 17.35 16.39
C LYS A 27 5.49 16.19 15.40
N ILE A 28 4.36 16.13 14.68
CA ILE A 28 4.15 15.16 13.60
C ILE A 28 5.01 15.57 12.40
N VAL A 29 5.84 14.66 11.93
CA VAL A 29 6.73 14.81 10.77
C VAL A 29 6.68 13.54 9.91
N THR A 30 7.11 13.62 8.66
CA THR A 30 7.24 12.44 7.80
C THR A 30 8.17 11.39 8.43
N ALA A 31 7.75 10.14 8.37
CA ALA A 31 8.54 8.99 8.80
C ALA A 31 9.19 8.30 7.60
N SER A 32 10.29 7.60 7.87
CA SER A 32 10.88 6.59 6.97
C SER A 32 10.29 5.21 7.26
N THR A 33 10.56 4.25 6.39
CA THR A 33 10.10 2.86 6.57
C THR A 33 10.71 2.16 7.78
N SER A 34 11.87 2.64 8.27
CA SER A 34 12.53 2.10 9.47
C SER A 34 12.09 2.77 10.78
N ASP A 35 11.27 3.80 10.73
CA ASP A 35 10.78 4.49 11.94
C ASP A 35 9.57 3.80 12.55
N THR A 36 9.36 3.97 13.85
CA THR A 36 8.05 3.69 14.47
C THR A 36 7.05 4.76 14.05
N TRP A 37 6.02 4.34 13.33
CA TRP A 37 4.98 5.26 12.85
C TRP A 37 3.97 5.60 13.95
N TYR A 38 3.52 6.84 13.95
CA TYR A 38 2.46 7.35 14.80
C TYR A 38 1.09 7.26 14.11
N CYS A 39 1.04 7.63 12.84
CA CYS A 39 -0.15 7.51 12.00
C CYS A 39 0.25 7.41 10.53
N THR A 40 -0.69 6.99 9.69
CA THR A 40 -0.52 6.84 8.25
C THR A 40 -1.74 7.39 7.53
N ASP A 41 -1.51 8.02 6.38
CA ASP A 41 -2.58 8.41 5.46
C ASP A 41 -2.53 7.52 4.22
N VAL A 42 -3.71 7.03 3.79
CA VAL A 42 -3.89 6.21 2.60
C VAL A 42 -4.74 6.97 1.59
N TYR A 43 -4.26 7.06 0.36
CA TYR A 43 -4.92 7.74 -0.75
C TYR A 43 -5.11 6.77 -1.92
N GLY A 44 -6.28 6.85 -2.56
CA GLY A 44 -6.52 6.21 -3.86
C GLY A 44 -7.03 7.25 -4.85
N TYR A 45 -6.37 7.35 -6.00
CA TYR A 45 -6.65 8.34 -7.03
C TYR A 45 -7.72 7.82 -8.00
N ASN A 46 -8.99 7.91 -7.61
CA ASN A 46 -10.11 7.34 -8.38
C ASN A 46 -10.23 7.88 -9.81
N GLU A 47 -9.95 9.15 -10.05
CA GLU A 47 -9.96 9.72 -11.40
C GLU A 47 -8.85 9.13 -12.27
N THR A 48 -7.62 9.05 -11.75
CA THR A 48 -6.51 8.37 -12.42
C THR A 48 -6.85 6.92 -12.73
N MET A 49 -7.37 6.20 -11.74
CA MET A 49 -7.83 4.82 -11.91
C MET A 49 -8.91 4.69 -12.99
N ASN A 50 -9.87 5.61 -13.06
CA ASN A 50 -10.89 5.63 -14.11
C ASN A 50 -10.27 5.85 -15.51
N ILE A 51 -9.36 6.82 -15.64
CA ILE A 51 -8.69 7.14 -16.90
C ILE A 51 -7.91 5.94 -17.43
N LEU A 52 -7.27 5.20 -16.53
CA LEU A 52 -6.51 3.98 -16.83
C LEU A 52 -7.39 2.74 -17.01
N GLY A 53 -8.72 2.85 -16.88
CA GLY A 53 -9.64 1.74 -17.13
C GLY A 53 -9.73 0.72 -15.98
N PHE A 54 -9.33 1.07 -14.76
CA PHE A 54 -9.45 0.18 -13.60
C PHE A 54 -10.91 -0.17 -13.33
N THR A 55 -11.19 -1.47 -13.22
CA THR A 55 -12.47 -1.99 -12.77
C THR A 55 -12.66 -1.77 -11.26
N THR A 56 -13.87 -1.99 -10.76
CA THR A 56 -14.13 -1.95 -9.30
C THR A 56 -13.24 -2.94 -8.53
N GLN A 57 -12.90 -4.09 -9.13
CA GLN A 57 -12.03 -5.08 -8.50
C GLN A 57 -10.59 -4.57 -8.40
N ASP A 58 -10.06 -3.98 -9.48
CA ASP A 58 -8.70 -3.46 -9.50
C ASP A 58 -8.54 -2.30 -8.52
N LYS A 59 -9.55 -1.44 -8.41
CA LYS A 59 -9.57 -0.36 -7.39
C LYS A 59 -9.53 -0.94 -5.98
N ARG A 60 -10.33 -1.99 -5.73
CA ARG A 60 -10.33 -2.67 -4.43
C ARG A 60 -8.96 -3.27 -4.11
N HIS A 61 -8.29 -3.89 -5.09
CA HIS A 61 -6.91 -4.34 -4.95
C HIS A 61 -6.00 -3.20 -4.52
N VAL A 62 -5.98 -2.08 -5.25
CA VAL A 62 -5.13 -0.91 -4.96
C VAL A 62 -5.36 -0.40 -3.53
N PHE A 63 -6.62 -0.21 -3.13
CA PHE A 63 -6.92 0.24 -1.76
C PHE A 63 -6.48 -0.76 -0.70
N CYS A 64 -6.69 -2.06 -0.95
CA CYS A 64 -6.31 -3.10 -0.02
C CYS A 64 -4.78 -3.21 0.13
N HIS A 65 -4.04 -3.07 -0.98
CA HIS A 65 -2.58 -3.04 -1.02
C HIS A 65 -2.02 -1.86 -0.21
N GLU A 66 -2.56 -0.66 -0.40
CA GLU A 66 -2.13 0.53 0.35
C GLU A 66 -2.47 0.44 1.85
N ILE A 67 -3.61 -0.18 2.21
CA ILE A 67 -3.89 -0.51 3.62
C ILE A 67 -2.87 -1.52 4.17
N GLY A 68 -2.43 -2.49 3.37
CA GLY A 68 -1.34 -3.39 3.74
C GLY A 68 -0.07 -2.64 4.10
N HIS A 69 0.32 -1.62 3.32
CA HIS A 69 1.41 -0.73 3.69
C HIS A 69 1.17 0.04 4.97
N ALA A 70 -0.04 0.55 5.20
CA ALA A 70 -0.38 1.22 6.45
C ALA A 70 -0.23 0.30 7.67
N LEU A 71 -0.45 -1.01 7.47
CA LEU A 71 -0.22 -2.08 8.45
C LEU A 71 1.23 -2.61 8.43
N SER A 72 2.17 -1.85 7.86
CA SER A 72 3.60 -2.17 7.82
C SER A 72 3.95 -3.45 7.05
N LEU A 73 3.11 -3.89 6.10
CA LEU A 73 3.51 -4.86 5.10
C LEU A 73 4.33 -4.18 4.00
N ASP A 74 5.29 -4.92 3.44
CA ASP A 74 6.14 -4.47 2.35
C ASP A 74 5.84 -5.27 1.08
N HIS A 75 6.32 -4.79 -0.07
CA HIS A 75 6.21 -5.54 -1.31
C HIS A 75 6.86 -6.92 -1.17
N VAL A 76 6.28 -7.89 -1.87
CA VAL A 76 6.81 -9.26 -1.94
C VAL A 76 7.47 -9.52 -3.29
N ASP A 77 8.26 -10.59 -3.35
CA ASP A 77 8.79 -11.13 -4.60
C ASP A 77 7.65 -11.54 -5.55
N SER A 78 7.86 -11.36 -6.86
CA SER A 78 6.90 -11.69 -7.92
C SER A 78 6.39 -13.13 -7.97
N THR A 79 7.07 -14.05 -7.30
CA THR A 79 6.66 -15.45 -7.20
C THR A 79 5.65 -15.72 -6.08
N ILE A 80 5.42 -14.74 -5.19
CA ILE A 80 4.52 -14.87 -4.04
C ILE A 80 3.15 -14.31 -4.39
N TYR A 81 2.13 -15.15 -4.33
CA TYR A 81 0.74 -14.70 -4.44
C TYR A 81 0.34 -13.95 -3.15
N SER A 82 0.14 -12.64 -3.24
CA SER A 82 -0.05 -11.73 -2.10
C SER A 82 -0.71 -10.44 -2.56
N ILE A 83 -1.50 -9.81 -1.67
CA ILE A 83 -2.04 -8.47 -1.92
C ILE A 83 -0.94 -7.42 -2.09
N MET A 84 0.26 -7.68 -1.56
CA MET A 84 1.42 -6.78 -1.59
C MET A 84 2.30 -6.97 -2.82
N HIS A 85 1.87 -7.76 -3.82
CA HIS A 85 2.60 -7.85 -5.08
C HIS A 85 2.44 -6.55 -5.89
N GLU A 86 3.55 -6.01 -6.39
CA GLU A 86 3.56 -4.76 -7.15
C GLU A 86 3.08 -4.98 -8.59
N ALA A 87 2.30 -4.03 -9.12
CA ALA A 87 1.80 -4.02 -10.50
C ALA A 87 0.86 -5.17 -10.91
N ASP A 88 0.41 -5.99 -9.95
CA ASP A 88 -0.71 -6.90 -10.15
C ASP A 88 -2.05 -6.20 -9.84
N ILE A 89 -3.15 -6.83 -10.24
CA ILE A 89 -4.52 -6.41 -9.88
C ILE A 89 -5.25 -7.47 -9.06
N LEU A 90 -4.61 -8.62 -8.81
CA LEU A 90 -5.08 -9.68 -7.93
C LEU A 90 -4.00 -10.05 -6.91
N PRO A 91 -4.38 -10.56 -5.72
CA PRO A 91 -5.74 -10.76 -5.19
C PRO A 91 -6.44 -9.44 -4.82
N VAL A 92 -7.76 -9.40 -4.60
CA VAL A 92 -8.49 -8.15 -4.18
C VAL A 92 -8.68 -8.01 -2.66
N SER A 93 -8.08 -8.92 -1.90
CA SER A 93 -8.12 -9.01 -0.43
C SER A 93 -6.82 -9.66 0.04
N PRO A 94 -6.43 -9.54 1.32
CA PRO A 94 -5.32 -10.30 1.88
C PRO A 94 -5.54 -11.79 1.66
N VAL A 95 -4.45 -12.53 1.43
CA VAL A 95 -4.45 -14.00 1.41
C VAL A 95 -3.68 -14.53 2.62
N SER A 96 -3.65 -15.85 2.79
CA SER A 96 -3.03 -16.46 3.97
C SER A 96 -1.59 -16.00 4.23
N TYR A 97 -0.79 -15.78 3.17
CA TYR A 97 0.55 -15.22 3.32
C TYR A 97 0.55 -13.83 3.96
N ASP A 98 -0.36 -12.95 3.53
CA ASP A 98 -0.49 -11.60 4.07
C ASP A 98 -1.01 -11.62 5.52
N GLU A 99 -2.01 -12.46 5.77
CA GLU A 99 -2.61 -12.68 7.09
C GLU A 99 -1.57 -13.17 8.10
N ASP A 100 -0.77 -14.16 7.74
CA ASP A 100 0.31 -14.70 8.60
C ASP A 100 1.34 -13.62 8.95
N ASN A 101 1.70 -12.76 7.98
CA ASN A 101 2.63 -11.65 8.21
C ASN A 101 2.02 -10.56 9.10
N LEU A 102 0.73 -10.28 8.97
CA LEU A 102 0.02 -9.37 9.86
C LEU A 102 -0.02 -9.92 11.29
N VAL A 103 -0.33 -11.21 11.46
CA VAL A 103 -0.31 -11.87 12.77
C VAL A 103 1.09 -11.86 13.38
N TYR A 104 2.14 -12.08 12.58
CA TYR A 104 3.52 -12.00 13.06
C TYR A 104 3.89 -10.60 13.57
N LYS A 105 3.41 -9.54 12.92
CA LYS A 105 3.73 -8.14 13.28
C LYS A 105 2.88 -7.61 14.43
N TRP A 106 1.59 -7.93 14.43
CA TRP A 106 0.59 -7.26 15.28
C TRP A 106 -0.06 -8.19 16.30
N GLY A 107 0.14 -9.49 16.19
CA GLY A 107 -0.54 -10.50 17.00
C GLY A 107 -1.94 -10.84 16.47
N SER A 108 -2.66 -11.65 17.25
CA SER A 108 -4.04 -12.10 17.00
C SER A 108 -5.07 -11.26 17.73
#